data_AF-A0A3M2SY01-F1
#
_entry.id   AF-A0A3M2SY01-F1
#
_cell.length_a   1.000
_cell.length_b   1.000
_cell.length_c   1.000
_cell.angle_alpha   90.00
_cell.angle_beta   90.00
_cell.angle_gamma   90.00
#
_symmetry.space_group_name_H-M   'P 1'
#
loop_
_entity.id
_entity.type
_entity.pdbx_description
1 polymer ?
#
loop_
_entity_poly.entity_id
_entity_poly.type
_entity_poly.pdbx_seq_one_letter_code
_entity_poly.pdbx_strand_id
1 'polypeptide(L)' 'MAVPRNRVLDLVQNYNPQGLRLGNKILRQRLRGPALAAYYPKKTVSFRDLQNAIRPLGLTTFDEAEDDREESIQV' A
#
# COMPACT_ATOMS: atom_id res chain seq x y z
N MET A 1 16.30 -48.02 -3.99
CA MET A 1 15.77 -46.96 -4.88
C MET A 1 15.81 -47.52 -6.30
N ALA A 2 14.66 -47.87 -6.89
CA ALA A 2 14.60 -48.65 -8.15
C ALA A 2 14.86 -47.83 -9.43
N VAL A 3 14.86 -46.49 -9.33
CA VAL A 3 15.05 -45.57 -10.46
C VAL A 3 16.37 -44.80 -10.28
N PRO A 4 17.22 -44.67 -11.33
CA PRO A 4 18.48 -43.94 -11.25
C PRO A 4 18.25 -42.44 -11.04
N ARG A 5 19.01 -41.85 -10.11
CA ARG A 5 18.91 -40.42 -9.73
C ARG A 5 19.06 -39.48 -10.93
N ASN A 6 19.96 -39.78 -11.87
CA ASN A 6 20.21 -38.93 -13.03
C ASN A 6 18.96 -38.79 -13.93
N ARG A 7 18.20 -39.86 -14.15
CA ARG A 7 16.92 -39.78 -14.89
C ARG A 7 15.91 -38.87 -14.21
N VAL A 8 15.92 -38.82 -12.89
CA VAL A 8 15.02 -37.95 -12.11
C VAL A 8 15.48 -36.50 -12.21
N LEU A 9 16.79 -36.24 -12.24
CA LEU A 9 17.35 -34.90 -12.40
C LEU A 9 17.10 -34.33 -13.79
N ASP A 10 17.27 -35.13 -14.85
CA ASP A 10 17.09 -34.72 -16.24
C ASP A 10 15.65 -34.29 -16.56
N LEU A 11 14.66 -34.81 -15.80
CA LEU A 11 13.25 -34.49 -15.98
C LEU A 11 12.85 -33.13 -15.35
N VAL A 12 13.63 -32.59 -14.42
CA VAL A 12 13.23 -31.42 -13.61
C VAL A 12 13.88 -30.14 -14.14
N GLN A 13 13.07 -29.21 -14.66
CA GLN A 13 13.53 -27.87 -15.01
C GLN A 13 13.69 -26.96 -13.78
N ASN A 14 14.68 -26.07 -13.79
CA ASN A 14 15.02 -25.13 -12.71
C ASN A 14 15.35 -25.81 -11.36
N TYR A 15 15.95 -27.01 -11.40
CA TYR A 15 16.45 -27.71 -10.22
C TYR A 15 17.85 -27.24 -9.81
N ASN A 16 18.13 -27.19 -8.51
CA ASN A 16 19.43 -26.83 -7.94
C ASN A 16 20.04 -28.06 -7.23
N PRO A 17 20.69 -28.99 -7.97
CA PRO A 17 21.18 -30.26 -7.44
C PRO A 17 22.28 -30.10 -6.39
N GLN A 18 23.06 -29.03 -6.48
CA GLN A 18 24.17 -28.71 -5.58
C GLN A 18 23.72 -27.89 -4.35
N GLY A 19 22.44 -27.50 -4.27
CA GLY A 19 21.92 -26.75 -3.14
C GLY A 19 22.56 -25.37 -2.95
N LEU A 20 23.04 -24.74 -4.03
CA LEU A 20 23.70 -23.43 -3.97
C LEU A 20 22.76 -22.33 -3.45
N ARG A 21 23.30 -21.35 -2.73
CA ARG A 21 22.55 -20.21 -2.19
C ARG A 21 22.39 -19.10 -3.25
N LEU A 22 21.43 -19.27 -4.14
CA LEU A 22 21.20 -18.37 -5.29
C LEU A 22 20.27 -17.18 -4.99
N GLY A 23 19.83 -16.97 -3.74
CA GLY A 23 18.95 -15.85 -3.40
C GLY A 23 17.49 -15.98 -3.89
N ASN A 24 17.12 -17.07 -4.56
CA ASN A 24 15.75 -17.34 -5.05
C ASN A 24 14.66 -17.20 -3.97
N LYS A 25 14.99 -17.41 -2.69
CA LYS A 25 14.07 -17.17 -1.56
C LYS A 25 13.64 -15.70 -1.50
N ILE A 26 14.57 -14.76 -1.66
CA ILE A 26 14.31 -13.33 -1.55
C ILE A 26 13.51 -12.84 -2.76
N LEU A 27 13.90 -13.26 -3.98
CA LEU A 27 13.21 -12.86 -5.20
C LEU A 27 11.76 -13.37 -5.29
N ARG A 28 11.47 -14.52 -4.66
CA ARG A 28 10.11 -15.07 -4.59
C ARG A 28 9.25 -14.44 -3.48
N GLN A 29 9.84 -13.67 -2.58
CA GLN A 29 9.05 -12.99 -1.55
C GLN A 29 8.18 -11.94 -2.22
N ARG A 30 6.87 -12.01 -1.94
CA ARG A 30 5.94 -10.97 -2.38
C ARG A 30 6.26 -9.66 -1.67
N LEU A 31 6.26 -8.57 -2.43
CA LEU A 31 6.45 -7.23 -1.90
C LEU A 31 5.31 -6.89 -0.93
N ARG A 32 5.65 -6.37 0.26
CA ARG A 32 4.68 -5.92 1.28
C ARG A 32 4.46 -4.41 1.29
N GLY A 33 5.21 -3.66 0.48
CA GLY A 33 5.18 -2.19 0.42
C GLY A 33 3.78 -1.60 0.28
N PRO A 34 2.94 -2.05 -0.67
CA PRO A 34 1.60 -1.50 -0.86
C PRO A 34 0.70 -1.65 0.38
N ALA A 35 0.78 -2.78 1.08
CA ALA A 35 -0.01 -3.03 2.28
C ALA A 35 0.41 -2.11 3.44
N LEU A 36 1.70 -1.83 3.58
CA LEU A 36 2.22 -0.92 4.61
C LEU A 36 1.93 0.55 4.29
N ALA A 37 2.03 0.95 3.02
CA ALA A 37 1.74 2.32 2.61
C ALA A 37 0.26 2.69 2.82
N ALA A 38 -0.64 1.71 2.76
CA ALA A 38 -2.07 1.89 2.99
C ALA A 38 -2.49 1.83 4.47
N TYR A 39 -1.54 1.86 5.41
CA TYR A 39 -1.83 1.71 6.85
C TYR A 39 -2.78 2.78 7.38
N TYR A 40 -2.53 4.06 7.05
CA TYR A 40 -3.45 5.13 7.38
C TYR A 40 -4.45 5.35 6.23
N PRO A 41 -5.74 5.58 6.53
CA PRO A 41 -6.70 5.96 5.53
C PRO A 41 -6.23 7.20 4.76
N LYS A 42 -6.38 7.16 3.43
CA LYS A 42 -6.13 8.34 2.59
C LYS A 42 -7.14 9.42 2.95
N LYS A 43 -6.73 10.69 2.95
CA LYS A 43 -7.68 11.82 2.98
C LYS A 43 -8.64 11.67 1.80
N THR A 44 -9.93 11.53 2.10
CA THR A 44 -10.98 11.30 1.10
C THR A 44 -11.53 12.63 0.59
N VAL A 45 -12.26 13.34 1.45
CA VAL A 45 -12.91 14.61 1.15
C VAL A 45 -12.65 15.54 2.32
N SER A 46 -12.19 16.75 2.04
CA SER A 46 -12.01 17.80 3.06
C SER A 46 -13.26 18.68 3.14
N PHE A 47 -13.41 19.42 4.24
CA PHE A 47 -14.47 20.42 4.37
C PHE A 47 -14.42 21.44 3.21
N ARG A 48 -13.22 21.83 2.79
CA ARG A 48 -13.00 22.70 1.63
C ARG A 48 -13.56 22.15 0.31
N ASP A 49 -13.46 20.84 0.09
CA ASP A 49 -14.03 20.20 -1.10
C ASP A 49 -15.56 20.30 -1.08
N LEU A 50 -16.17 20.16 0.10
CA LEU A 50 -17.60 20.40 0.29
C LEU A 50 -17.97 21.86 -0.03
N GLN A 51 -17.23 22.84 0.51
CA GLN A 51 -17.49 24.26 0.23
C GLN A 51 -17.46 24.56 -1.28
N ASN A 52 -16.45 24.04 -1.98
CA ASN A 52 -16.31 24.21 -3.43
C ASN A 52 -17.48 23.59 -4.20
N ALA A 53 -18.00 22.46 -3.75
CA ALA A 53 -19.11 21.76 -4.40
C ALA A 53 -20.43 22.52 -4.26
N ILE A 54 -20.67 23.20 -3.13
CA ILE A 54 -21.93 23.90 -2.85
C ILE A 54 -21.91 25.38 -3.25
N ARG A 55 -20.74 25.99 -3.40
CA ARG A 55 -20.59 27.40 -3.78
C ARG A 55 -21.38 27.80 -5.04
N PRO A 56 -21.47 26.97 -6.11
CA PRO A 56 -22.29 27.28 -7.28
C PRO A 56 -23.79 27.37 -7.00
N LEU A 57 -24.26 26.76 -5.91
CA LEU A 57 -25.66 26.80 -5.48
C LEU A 57 -26.00 28.08 -4.69
N GLY A 58 -25.03 28.97 -4.47
CA GLY A 58 -25.21 30.18 -3.66
C GLY A 58 -25.32 29.92 -2.16
N LEU A 59 -24.93 28.71 -1.71
CA LEU A 59 -24.96 28.32 -0.30
C LEU A 59 -23.63 28.63 0.39
N THR A 60 -23.69 28.97 1.68
CA THR A 60 -22.53 29.22 2.54
C THR A 60 -22.35 28.08 3.55
N THR A 61 -21.10 27.80 3.88
CA THR A 61 -20.68 26.84 4.92
C THR A 61 -19.91 27.55 6.01
N PHE A 62 -20.03 27.05 7.24
CA PHE A 62 -19.29 27.50 8.41
C PHE A 62 -18.47 26.32 8.97
N ASP A 63 -17.17 26.52 9.16
CA ASP A 63 -16.25 25.51 9.72
C ASP A 63 -15.98 25.85 11.19
N GLU A 64 -16.86 25.39 12.07
CA GLU A 64 -16.85 25.73 13.49
C GLU A 64 -15.48 25.43 14.16
N ALA A 65 -14.84 24.33 13.77
CA ALA A 65 -13.53 23.96 14.34
C ALA A 65 -12.40 24.88 13.90
N GLU A 66 -12.45 25.43 12.68
CA GLU A 66 -11.50 26.45 12.25
C GLU A 66 -11.83 27.81 12.87
N ASP A 67 -13.10 28.18 12.99
CA ASP A 67 -13.53 29.42 13.65
C ASP A 67 -13.07 29.44 15.12
N ASP A 68 -13.29 28.36 15.87
CA ASP A 68 -12.81 28.19 17.25
C ASP A 68 -11.28 28.32 17.35
N ARG A 69 -10.57 27.73 16.37
CA ARG A 69 -9.11 27.83 16.29
C ARG A 69 -8.67 29.27 16.02
N GLU A 70 -9.35 29.99 15.14
CA GLU A 70 -9.07 31.40 14.85
C GLU A 70 -9.33 32.29 16.07
N GLU A 71 -10.42 32.08 16.79
CA GLU A 71 -10.70 32.77 18.06
C GLU A 71 -9.61 32.52 19.10
N SER A 72 -9.13 31.28 19.22
CA SER A 72 -8.06 30.92 20.18
C SER A 72 -6.71 31.58 19.89
N ILE A 73 -6.45 31.98 18.63
CA ILE A 73 -5.21 32.64 18.20
C ILE A 73 -5.26 34.16 18.43
N GLN A 74 -6.46 34.76 18.45
CA GLN A 74 -6.64 36.21 18.60
C GLN A 74 -6.50 36.72 20.05
N VAL A 75 -6.37 35.80 21.02
CA VAL A 75 -6.10 36.07 22.45
C VAL A 75 -4.62 36.40 22.66
#